data_AF-A0A968XR29-F1
#
_entry.id   AF-A0A968XR29-F1
#
_cell.length_a   1.000
_cell.length_b   1.000
_cell.length_c   1.000
_cell.angle_alpha   90.00
_cell.angle_beta   90.00
_cell.angle_gamma   90.00
#
_symmetry.space_group_name_H-M   'P 1'
#
loop_
_entity.id
_entity.type
_entity.pdbx_description
1 polymer ?
#
loop_
_entity_poly.entity_id
_entity_poly.type
_entity_poly.pdbx_seq_one_letter_code
_entity_poly.pdbx_strand_id
1 'polypeptide(L)'
;MSYCTKAQVKAMFRNLENSTDPAVTDASLDEFIAEADSSINARLKGVYVLPITEGTNPESFVILRKICRLLVACVVDNILNTYAEADKKPDYCKQAHNLLDEIAPKVDPKTGKRPMPASILPDATFIGMNTLKDTVAVQAVDGRIFQKGVDSW
;
A
#
# COMPACT_ATOMS: atom_id res chain seq x y z
N MET A 1 9.04 -2.93 -6.42
CA MET A 1 8.86 -4.40 -6.56
C MET A 1 7.37 -4.59 -6.47
N SER A 2 6.71 -4.94 -7.56
CA SER A 2 5.26 -4.80 -7.64
C SER A 2 4.53 -5.86 -6.82
N TYR A 3 3.48 -5.46 -6.12
CA TYR A 3 2.63 -6.37 -5.34
C TYR A 3 1.79 -7.31 -6.20
N CYS A 4 1.59 -6.98 -7.48
CA CYS A 4 0.80 -7.76 -8.42
C CYS A 4 1.48 -7.88 -9.79
N THR A 5 1.13 -8.93 -10.55
CA THR A 5 1.66 -9.17 -11.90
C THR A 5 0.64 -8.86 -12.98
N LYS A 6 1.09 -8.55 -14.19
CA LYS A 6 0.22 -8.33 -15.36
C LYS A 6 -0.76 -9.48 -15.58
N ALA A 7 -0.31 -10.72 -15.48
CA ALA A 7 -1.15 -11.91 -15.64
C ALA A 7 -2.30 -11.94 -14.63
N GLN A 8 -2.05 -11.57 -13.37
CA GLN A 8 -3.08 -11.50 -12.33
C GLN A 8 -4.12 -10.40 -12.60
N VAL A 9 -3.70 -9.30 -13.23
CA VAL A 9 -4.62 -8.22 -13.62
C VAL A 9 -5.42 -8.62 -14.86
N LYS A 10 -4.77 -9.15 -15.90
CA LYS A 10 -5.43 -9.68 -17.11
C LYS A 10 -6.51 -10.70 -16.77
N ALA A 11 -6.24 -11.60 -15.82
CA ALA A 11 -7.22 -12.58 -15.35
C ALA A 11 -8.50 -11.97 -14.74
N MET A 12 -8.51 -10.68 -14.37
CA MET A 12 -9.72 -9.98 -13.89
C MET A 12 -10.62 -9.52 -15.04
N PHE A 13 -10.10 -9.44 -16.26
CA PHE A 13 -10.79 -8.88 -17.42
C PHE A 13 -10.85 -9.93 -18.53
N ARG A 14 -12.06 -10.45 -18.80
CA ARG A 14 -12.27 -11.51 -19.81
C ARG A 14 -11.79 -11.15 -21.22
N ASN A 15 -11.73 -9.87 -21.58
CA ASN A 15 -11.53 -9.41 -22.97
C ASN A 15 -10.21 -8.63 -23.20
N LEU A 16 -9.28 -8.61 -22.24
CA LEU A 16 -8.06 -7.80 -22.39
C LEU A 16 -7.09 -8.33 -23.46
N GLU A 17 -7.16 -9.62 -23.82
CA GLU A 17 -6.15 -10.30 -24.65
C GLU A 17 -6.43 -10.33 -26.16
N ASN A 18 -7.64 -9.98 -26.62
CA ASN A 18 -8.09 -10.31 -27.99
C ASN A 18 -8.36 -9.10 -28.92
N SER A 19 -7.94 -7.88 -28.55
CA SER A 19 -8.12 -6.72 -29.44
C SER A 19 -6.90 -6.51 -30.33
N THR A 20 -7.12 -6.32 -31.64
CA THR A 20 -6.09 -5.91 -32.61
C THR A 20 -5.59 -4.48 -32.38
N ASP A 21 -6.36 -3.66 -31.66
CA ASP A 21 -5.97 -2.34 -31.16
C ASP A 21 -6.38 -2.25 -29.67
N PRO A 22 -5.54 -2.72 -28.74
CA PRO A 22 -5.90 -2.79 -27.34
C PRO A 22 -5.84 -1.40 -26.72
N ALA A 23 -6.98 -0.93 -26.19
CA ALA A 23 -7.07 0.33 -25.45
C ALA A 23 -6.14 0.38 -24.22
N VAL A 24 -5.72 -0.79 -23.71
CA VAL A 24 -4.71 -0.94 -22.66
C VAL A 24 -3.62 -1.87 -23.18
N THR A 25 -2.41 -1.35 -23.35
CA THR A 25 -1.23 -2.11 -23.77
C THR A 25 -0.50 -2.72 -22.57
N ASP A 26 0.33 -3.74 -22.81
CA ASP A 26 1.16 -4.33 -21.75
C ASP A 26 2.11 -3.32 -21.10
N ALA A 27 2.60 -2.34 -21.86
CA ALA A 27 3.44 -1.25 -21.34
C ALA A 27 2.64 -0.34 -20.40
N SER A 28 1.44 0.09 -20.82
CA SER A 28 0.57 0.89 -19.94
C SER A 28 0.16 0.12 -18.67
N LEU A 29 -0.02 -1.20 -18.77
CA LEU A 29 -0.34 -2.04 -17.62
C LEU A 29 0.81 -2.11 -16.62
N ASP A 30 2.06 -2.19 -17.10
CA ASP A 30 3.25 -2.13 -16.24
C ASP A 30 3.35 -0.77 -15.52
N GLU A 31 3.05 0.33 -16.21
CA GLU A 31 3.00 1.68 -15.63
C GLU A 31 1.94 1.78 -14.53
N PHE A 32 0.71 1.31 -14.79
CA PHE A 32 -0.36 1.33 -13.79
C PHE A 32 -0.01 0.47 -12.56
N ILE A 33 0.62 -0.68 -12.76
CA ILE A 33 1.09 -1.53 -11.67
C ILE A 33 2.17 -0.80 -10.85
N ALA A 34 3.11 -0.13 -11.50
CA ALA A 34 4.16 0.63 -10.83
C ALA A 34 3.61 1.83 -10.04
N GLU A 35 2.63 2.54 -10.59
CA GLU A 35 1.95 3.64 -9.92
C GLU A 35 1.15 3.15 -8.70
N ALA A 36 0.43 2.04 -8.84
CA ALA A 36 -0.29 1.42 -7.74
C ALA A 36 0.66 0.95 -6.62
N ASP A 37 1.78 0.32 -6.98
CA ASP A 37 2.84 -0.07 -6.04
C ASP A 37 3.37 1.14 -5.26
N SER A 38 3.75 2.20 -5.98
CA SER A 38 4.24 3.45 -5.39
C SER A 38 3.21 4.08 -4.45
N SER A 39 1.94 4.12 -4.86
CA SER A 39 0.84 4.67 -4.06
C SER A 39 0.58 3.90 -2.77
N ILE A 40 0.61 2.56 -2.84
CA ILE A 40 0.48 1.69 -1.67
C ILE A 40 1.67 1.90 -0.72
N ASN A 41 2.90 1.91 -1.25
CA ASN A 41 4.11 2.11 -0.45
C ASN A 41 4.13 3.48 0.24
N ALA A 42 3.72 4.55 -0.45
CA ALA A 42 3.62 5.89 0.11
C ALA A 42 2.67 5.94 1.32
N ARG A 43 1.55 5.20 1.24
CA ARG A 43 0.59 5.06 2.35
C ARG A 43 1.16 4.29 3.52
N LEU A 44 1.76 3.13 3.24
CA LEU A 44 2.28 2.19 4.25
C LEU A 44 3.49 2.74 4.99
N LYS A 45 4.36 3.53 4.33
CA LYS A 45 5.60 4.07 4.91
C LYS A 45 5.40 4.82 6.23
N GLY A 46 4.22 5.39 6.45
CA GLY A 46 3.88 6.08 7.70
C GLY A 46 3.46 5.17 8.85
N VAL A 47 3.37 3.85 8.64
CA VAL A 47 2.74 2.89 9.56
C VAL A 47 3.55 1.60 9.69
N TYR A 48 4.22 1.16 8.63
CA TYR A 48 4.95 -0.11 8.55
C TYR A 48 6.38 0.09 8.05
N VAL A 49 7.25 -0.86 8.41
CA VAL A 49 8.59 -0.97 7.83
C VAL A 49 8.46 -1.49 6.39
N LEU A 50 9.11 -0.79 5.46
CA LEU A 50 9.21 -1.18 4.06
C LEU A 50 10.66 -1.64 3.74
N PRO A 51 10.86 -2.54 2.76
CA PRO A 51 9.85 -3.13 1.88
C PRO A 51 9.11 -4.32 2.54
N ILE A 52 7.81 -4.44 2.25
CA ILE A 52 7.03 -5.67 2.54
C ILE A 52 7.17 -6.58 1.31
N THR A 53 7.65 -7.80 1.50
CA THR A 53 7.96 -8.72 0.40
C THR A 53 7.28 -10.07 0.55
N GLU A 54 7.07 -10.78 -0.55
CA GLU A 54 6.47 -12.13 -0.52
C GLU A 54 7.30 -13.13 0.27
N GLY A 55 8.63 -12.98 0.29
CA GLY A 55 9.52 -13.86 1.04
C GLY A 55 9.55 -13.60 2.55
N THR A 56 9.50 -12.32 2.96
CA THR A 56 9.59 -11.93 4.38
C THR A 56 8.22 -11.84 5.05
N ASN A 57 7.20 -11.40 4.32
CA ASN A 57 5.87 -11.09 4.84
C ASN A 57 4.79 -11.67 3.91
N PRO A 58 4.74 -13.00 3.71
CA PRO A 58 3.86 -13.64 2.74
C PRO A 58 2.37 -13.30 2.94
N GLU A 59 1.89 -13.24 4.18
CA GLU A 59 0.48 -13.00 4.46
C GLU A 59 0.08 -11.54 4.18
N SER A 60 0.90 -10.59 4.63
CA SER A 60 0.72 -9.18 4.29
C SER A 60 0.81 -8.95 2.79
N PHE A 61 1.74 -9.63 2.11
CA PHE A 61 1.91 -9.51 0.68
C PHE A 61 0.66 -9.94 -0.10
N VAL A 62 -0.06 -10.97 0.37
CA VAL A 62 -1.34 -11.39 -0.24
C VAL A 62 -2.41 -10.29 -0.14
N ILE A 63 -2.49 -9.61 1.00
CA ILE A 63 -3.42 -8.49 1.20
C ILE A 63 -3.03 -7.33 0.26
N LEU A 64 -1.76 -6.96 0.22
CA LEU A 64 -1.26 -5.89 -0.64
C LEU A 64 -1.41 -6.22 -2.14
N ARG A 65 -1.24 -7.48 -2.52
CA ARG A 65 -1.52 -8.00 -3.87
C ARG A 65 -2.99 -7.78 -4.24
N LYS A 66 -3.92 -8.07 -3.34
CA LYS A 66 -5.36 -7.82 -3.56
C LYS A 66 -5.64 -6.34 -3.78
N ILE A 67 -5.07 -5.46 -2.96
CA ILE A 67 -5.24 -4.00 -3.09
C ILE A 67 -4.64 -3.49 -4.40
N CYS A 68 -3.42 -3.91 -4.75
CA CYS A 68 -2.74 -3.59 -6.01
C CYS A 68 -3.62 -3.96 -7.21
N ARG A 69 -4.13 -5.19 -7.24
CA ARG A 69 -5.02 -5.66 -8.31
C ARG A 69 -6.29 -4.82 -8.43
N LEU A 70 -6.91 -4.43 -7.32
CA LEU A 70 -8.13 -3.61 -7.33
C LEU A 70 -7.86 -2.17 -7.80
N LEU A 71 -6.72 -1.57 -7.41
CA LEU A 71 -6.34 -0.22 -7.89
C LEU A 71 -6.11 -0.22 -9.40
N VAL A 72 -5.31 -1.15 -9.89
CA VAL A 72 -5.04 -1.27 -11.33
C VAL A 72 -6.33 -1.61 -12.07
N ALA A 73 -7.15 -2.51 -11.53
CA ALA A 73 -8.44 -2.83 -12.13
C ALA A 73 -9.37 -1.62 -12.21
N CYS A 74 -9.36 -0.71 -11.23
CA CYS A 74 -10.15 0.51 -11.33
C CYS A 74 -9.71 1.40 -12.50
N VAL A 75 -8.41 1.56 -12.71
CA VAL A 75 -7.86 2.37 -13.82
C VAL A 75 -8.20 1.71 -15.16
N VAL A 76 -7.93 0.41 -15.29
CA VAL A 76 -8.21 -0.36 -16.50
C VAL A 76 -9.71 -0.35 -16.84
N ASP A 77 -10.56 -0.53 -15.84
CA ASP A 77 -12.02 -0.49 -16.02
C ASP A 77 -12.51 0.88 -16.51
N ASN A 78 -11.94 1.98 -15.98
CA ASN A 78 -12.24 3.34 -16.44
C ASN A 78 -11.83 3.59 -17.90
N ILE A 79 -10.79 2.90 -18.38
CA ILE A 79 -10.30 3.04 -19.76
C ILE A 79 -11.15 2.20 -20.73
N LEU A 80 -11.49 0.97 -20.31
CA LEU A 80 -12.19 0.02 -21.18
C LEU A 80 -13.69 0.25 -21.26
N ASN A 81 -14.32 0.68 -20.17
CA ASN A 81 -15.76 0.74 -20.05
C ASN A 81 -16.22 2.19 -19.96
N THR A 82 -17.06 2.59 -20.91
CA THR A 82 -17.89 3.80 -20.78
C THR A 82 -19.26 3.36 -20.27
N TYR A 83 -19.53 3.60 -18.99
CA TYR A 83 -20.80 3.23 -18.38
C TYR A 83 -21.89 4.22 -18.78
N ALA A 84 -23.03 3.71 -19.26
CA ALA A 84 -24.25 4.52 -19.33
C ALA A 84 -24.77 4.77 -17.90
N GLU A 85 -25.59 5.81 -17.69
CA GLU A 85 -26.12 6.15 -16.36
C GLU A 85 -26.90 5.00 -15.69
N ALA A 86 -27.43 4.06 -16.49
CA ALA A 86 -28.16 2.88 -16.00
C ALA A 86 -27.27 1.71 -15.58
N ASP A 87 -25.99 1.69 -15.97
CA ASP A 87 -25.10 0.57 -15.70
C ASP A 87 -24.45 0.67 -14.33
N LYS A 88 -24.47 -0.44 -13.59
CA LYS A 88 -23.83 -0.52 -12.28
C LYS A 88 -22.34 -0.72 -12.44
N LYS A 89 -21.59 0.38 -12.35
CA LYS A 89 -20.13 0.37 -12.34
C LYS A 89 -19.57 -0.51 -11.21
N PRO A 90 -18.61 -1.41 -11.49
CA PRO A 90 -17.87 -2.15 -10.48
C PRO A 90 -17.12 -1.19 -9.55
N ASP A 91 -17.24 -1.39 -8.25
CA ASP A 91 -16.70 -0.46 -7.26
C ASP A 91 -15.26 -0.82 -6.84
N TYR A 92 -14.38 -1.06 -7.82
CA TYR A 92 -13.00 -1.48 -7.57
C TYR A 92 -12.20 -0.42 -6.80
N CYS A 93 -12.34 0.84 -7.19
CA CYS A 93 -11.66 1.97 -6.55
C CYS A 93 -12.04 2.08 -5.06
N LYS A 94 -13.33 2.05 -4.73
CA LYS A 94 -13.76 2.17 -3.34
C LYS A 94 -13.34 0.97 -2.52
N GLN A 95 -13.43 -0.25 -3.07
CA GLN A 95 -12.95 -1.45 -2.39
C GLN A 95 -11.45 -1.37 -2.09
N ALA A 96 -10.64 -0.94 -3.06
CA ALA A 96 -9.21 -0.75 -2.87
C ALA A 96 -8.90 0.30 -1.79
N HIS A 97 -9.58 1.45 -1.84
CA HIS A 97 -9.38 2.51 -0.87
C HIS A 97 -9.85 2.13 0.53
N ASN A 98 -10.99 1.46 0.66
CA ASN A 98 -11.48 0.98 1.95
C ASN A 98 -10.49 0.01 2.60
N LEU A 99 -10.01 -1.00 1.85
CA LEU A 99 -9.01 -1.95 2.35
C LEU A 99 -7.70 -1.24 2.72
N LEU A 100 -7.28 -0.25 1.92
CA LEU A 100 -6.08 0.54 2.22
C LEU A 100 -6.26 1.46 3.44
N ASP A 101 -7.46 2.00 3.64
CA ASP A 101 -7.83 2.81 4.80
C ASP A 101 -7.92 1.95 6.08
N GLU A 102 -8.38 0.71 5.98
CA GLU A 102 -8.40 -0.25 7.09
C GLU A 102 -6.98 -0.55 7.60
N ILE A 103 -6.00 -0.71 6.71
CA ILE A 103 -4.62 -1.06 7.08
C ILE A 103 -3.68 0.13 7.29
N ALA A 104 -3.94 1.26 6.63
CA ALA A 104 -3.10 2.44 6.64
C ALA A 104 -3.92 3.71 6.37
N PRO A 105 -4.75 4.16 7.34
CA PRO A 105 -5.68 5.27 7.16
C PRO A 105 -4.96 6.58 6.86
N LYS A 106 -5.69 7.50 6.19
CA LYS A 106 -5.17 8.82 5.84
C LYS A 106 -4.93 9.65 7.09
N VAL A 107 -3.98 10.57 7.00
CA VAL A 107 -3.88 11.64 7.99
C VAL A 107 -5.16 12.48 7.90
N ASP A 108 -5.84 12.65 9.02
CA ASP A 108 -7.02 13.50 9.08
C ASP A 108 -6.57 14.96 8.89
N PRO A 109 -7.04 15.66 7.84
CA PRO A 109 -6.62 17.02 7.55
C PRO A 109 -7.02 18.02 8.65
N LYS A 110 -8.04 17.71 9.45
CA LYS A 110 -8.51 18.60 10.53
C LYS A 110 -7.65 18.48 11.77
N THR A 111 -7.26 17.26 12.14
CA THR A 111 -6.50 17.01 13.37
C THR A 111 -4.99 16.91 13.14
N GLY A 112 -4.56 16.71 11.89
CA GLY A 112 -3.18 16.41 11.52
C GLY A 112 -2.69 15.07 12.07
N LYS A 113 -3.58 14.28 12.69
CA LYS A 113 -3.28 12.98 13.29
C LYS A 113 -3.69 11.89 12.32
N ARG A 114 -2.89 10.82 12.26
CA ARG A 114 -3.30 9.59 11.60
C ARG A 114 -4.10 8.76 12.61
N PRO A 115 -5.33 8.33 12.32
CA PRO A 115 -6.09 7.46 13.21
C PRO A 115 -5.52 6.04 13.16
N MET A 116 -5.73 5.24 14.21
CA MET A 116 -5.23 3.86 14.27
C MET A 116 -5.81 3.01 13.14
N PRO A 117 -5.03 2.12 12.49
CA PRO A 117 -5.59 1.21 11.51
C PRO A 117 -6.63 0.31 12.17
N ALA A 118 -7.70 0.01 11.44
CA ALA A 118 -8.71 -0.95 11.87
C ALA A 118 -8.19 -2.39 11.82
N SER A 119 -7.26 -2.67 10.91
CA SER A 119 -6.59 -3.97 10.78
C SER A 119 -5.08 -3.76 10.70
N ILE A 120 -4.34 -4.53 11.48
CA ILE A 120 -2.88 -4.58 11.39
C ILE A 120 -2.51 -5.72 10.44
N LEU A 121 -1.53 -5.48 9.58
CA LEU A 121 -0.97 -6.51 8.72
C LEU A 121 -0.27 -7.60 9.57
N PRO A 122 -0.58 -8.89 9.38
CA PRO A 122 -0.31 -9.96 10.35
C PRO A 122 1.18 -10.25 10.59
N ASP A 123 2.00 -10.19 9.54
CA ASP A 123 3.43 -10.51 9.57
C ASP A 123 4.32 -9.32 9.19
N ALA A 124 3.77 -8.13 9.00
CA ALA A 124 4.53 -6.90 8.73
C ALA A 124 4.88 -6.15 10.01
N THR A 125 6.09 -5.61 10.08
CA THR A 125 6.54 -4.82 11.24
C THR A 125 5.81 -3.48 11.29
N PHE A 126 4.87 -3.36 12.23
CA PHE A 126 4.15 -2.12 12.53
C PHE A 126 5.01 -1.17 13.37
N ILE A 127 5.22 0.06 12.90
CA ILE A 127 6.07 1.07 13.56
C ILE A 127 5.27 1.94 14.55
N GLY A 128 3.94 1.95 14.44
CA GLY A 128 3.08 2.89 15.19
C GLY A 128 2.76 4.16 14.40
N MET A 129 2.07 5.10 15.04
CA MET A 129 1.61 6.33 14.38
C MET A 129 2.64 7.44 14.61
N ASN A 130 3.47 7.74 13.61
CA ASN A 130 4.22 9.00 13.65
C ASN A 130 3.23 10.16 13.42
N THR A 131 2.70 10.71 14.52
CA THR A 131 2.05 12.01 14.47
C THR A 131 3.10 13.03 14.06
N LEU A 132 2.80 13.81 13.02
CA LEU A 132 3.61 14.94 12.51
C LEU A 132 3.80 16.10 13.54
N LYS A 133 3.73 15.80 14.84
CA LYS A 133 3.77 16.79 15.92
C LYS A 133 4.95 16.70 16.86
N ASP A 134 5.87 15.75 16.69
CA ASP A 134 7.12 15.76 17.44
C ASP A 134 8.33 15.66 16.52
N THR A 135 9.05 16.77 16.50
CA THR A 135 10.52 16.84 16.61
C THR A 135 11.32 15.64 16.15
N VAL A 136 12.26 15.90 15.25
CA VAL A 136 13.47 15.11 15.04
C VAL A 136 14.14 14.86 16.40
N ALA A 137 13.78 13.78 17.07
CA ALA A 137 14.62 13.20 18.11
C ALA A 137 15.68 12.39 17.36
N VAL A 138 16.82 13.04 17.09
CA VAL A 138 18.06 12.31 16.86
C VAL A 138 18.25 11.44 18.11
N GLN A 139 18.04 10.13 17.97
CA GLN A 139 18.48 9.16 18.98
C GLN A 139 19.96 9.43 19.21
N ALA A 140 20.28 10.03 20.35
CA ALA A 140 21.64 10.00 20.87
C ALA A 140 21.98 8.51 21.02
N VAL A 141 22.94 8.07 20.21
CA VAL A 141 23.54 6.75 20.33
C VAL A 141 24.26 6.75 21.68
N ASP A 142 23.61 6.22 22.70
CA ASP A 142 24.19 6.04 24.02
C ASP A 142 25.21 4.90 23.92
N GLY A 143 26.43 5.29 23.53
CA GLY A 143 27.60 4.43 23.49
C GLY A 143 27.98 4.05 24.92
N ARG A 144 27.74 2.79 25.28
CA ARG A 144 28.29 2.13 26.47
C ARG A 144 29.78 2.42 26.59
N ILE A 145 30.22 3.18 27.59
CA ILE A 145 31.64 3.26 27.98
C ILE A 145 31.76 3.38 29.52
N PHE A 146 32.17 2.25 30.12
CA PHE A 146 32.75 2.00 31.45
C PHE A 146 31.93 2.16 32.75
N GLN A 147 31.52 1.00 33.29
CA GLN A 147 31.51 0.74 34.73
C GLN A 147 32.94 0.87 35.29
N LYS A 148 33.08 1.60 36.40
CA LYS A 148 34.05 1.25 37.45
C LYS A 148 33.41 1.55 38.80
N GLY A 149 33.18 0.49 39.56
CA GLY A 149 32.73 0.61 40.94
C GLY A 149 33.85 1.04 41.87
N VAL A 150 33.50 0.93 43.15
CA VAL A 150 34.35 0.90 44.36
C VAL A 150 34.24 2.17 45.23
N ASP A 151 33.52 1.93 46.32
CA ASP A 151 33.67 2.40 47.70
C ASP A 151 33.15 3.79 48.13
N SER A 152 32.06 3.70 48.90
CA SER A 152 31.85 4.35 50.19
C SER A 152 33.13 4.92 50.84
N TRP A 153 33.05 6.15 51.33
CA TRP A 153 33.18 6.59 52.73
C TRP A 153 32.79 8.08 52.79
#